data_AF-A0A524D003-F1
#
_entry.id   AF-A0A524D003-F1
#
_cell.length_a   1.000
_cell.length_b   1.000
_cell.length_c   1.000
_cell.angle_alpha   90.00
_cell.angle_beta   90.00
_cell.angle_gamma   90.00
#
_symmetry.space_group_name_H-M   'P 1'
#
loop_
_entity.id
_entity.type
_entity.pdbx_description
1 polymer ?
#
loop_
_entity_poly.entity_id
_entity_poly.type
_entity_poly.pdbx_seq_one_letter_code
_entity_poly.pdbx_strand_id
1 'polypeptide(L)'
;MVDRSVQEPSSMSEESGSGHNQDLELMEVSLGSERTTRIAVGAILAALSVAVAPSVGFIARVAGWGIAFFDHVSLFWMVAFLLGGPLVGSVSLVAGGIALFPFDPFSPFGPVFTMIATLPMMAVPWYGVKRLRSKVGGEALCKPRFYVTLMAIAFIIRLLLMIPINLAYGAIFAPFLSVDFILNYAIVLNGLQSLWDALIPYLVVYPTRLFRYFKLW
;
A
#
# COMPACT_ATOMS: atom_id res chain seq x y z
N MET A 1 -9.71 56.48 -36.64
CA MET A 1 -8.63 56.60 -37.65
C MET A 1 -7.48 55.74 -37.14
N VAL A 2 -7.24 54.52 -37.59
CA VAL A 2 -7.25 54.01 -38.97
C VAL A 2 -7.87 52.60 -39.00
N ASP A 3 -8.88 52.44 -39.84
CA ASP A 3 -9.43 51.17 -40.33
C ASP A 3 -8.41 50.43 -41.18
N ARG A 4 -8.33 49.11 -41.04
CA ARG A 4 -7.96 48.20 -42.14
C ARG A 4 -8.65 46.85 -41.94
N SER A 5 -9.89 46.80 -42.40
CA SER A 5 -10.59 45.62 -42.87
C SER A 5 -9.90 45.07 -44.13
N VAL A 6 -9.51 43.80 -44.12
CA VAL A 6 -9.22 43.04 -45.34
C VAL A 6 -10.01 41.74 -45.27
N GLN A 7 -11.04 41.69 -46.11
CA GLN A 7 -11.89 40.54 -46.38
C GLN A 7 -11.39 39.84 -47.65
N GLU A 8 -11.45 38.49 -47.61
CA GLU A 8 -11.76 37.55 -48.70
C GLU A 8 -10.66 37.17 -49.73
N PRO A 9 -10.69 35.94 -50.33
CA PRO A 9 -11.87 35.10 -50.55
C PRO A 9 -11.82 33.61 -50.15
N SER A 10 -13.03 33.12 -49.95
CA SER A 10 -13.54 31.76 -50.13
C SER A 10 -12.90 30.97 -51.29
N SER A 11 -12.51 29.73 -51.02
CA SER A 11 -12.62 28.63 -51.99
C SER A 11 -13.01 27.34 -51.28
N MET A 12 -14.21 26.86 -51.63
CA MET A 12 -14.71 25.53 -51.36
C MET A 12 -13.74 24.45 -51.85
N SER A 13 -13.51 23.46 -51.00
CA SER A 13 -13.27 22.09 -51.46
C SER A 13 -13.97 21.16 -50.48
N GLU A 14 -15.09 20.63 -50.96
CA GLU A 14 -15.80 19.48 -50.41
C GLU A 14 -14.87 18.26 -50.42
N GLU A 15 -14.57 17.70 -49.26
CA GLU A 15 -14.32 16.27 -49.09
C GLU A 15 -14.97 15.84 -47.78
N SER A 16 -16.31 15.70 -47.79
CA SER A 16 -17.04 14.99 -46.74
C SER A 16 -16.95 13.48 -46.99
N GLY A 17 -15.74 12.93 -46.89
CA GLY A 17 -15.47 11.50 -46.94
C GLY A 17 -15.61 10.89 -45.54
N SER A 18 -16.80 10.37 -45.23
CA SER A 18 -17.08 9.22 -44.36
C SER A 18 -16.05 8.82 -43.26
N GLY A 19 -15.66 9.76 -42.39
CA GLY A 19 -14.73 9.49 -41.28
C GLY A 19 -15.39 9.17 -39.94
N HIS A 20 -16.70 8.89 -39.89
CA HIS A 20 -17.47 8.97 -38.64
C HIS A 20 -17.69 7.64 -37.90
N ASN A 21 -16.82 6.64 -38.09
CA ASN A 21 -16.96 5.36 -37.37
C ASN A 21 -15.64 4.68 -36.94
N GLN A 22 -14.48 5.34 -37.03
CA GLN A 22 -13.21 4.78 -36.54
C GLN A 22 -12.72 5.36 -35.21
N ASP A 23 -13.29 6.48 -34.75
CA ASP A 23 -12.89 7.12 -33.48
C ASP A 23 -13.52 6.49 -32.23
N LEU A 24 -14.44 5.52 -32.40
CA LEU A 24 -15.12 4.84 -31.29
C LEU A 24 -14.51 3.48 -30.90
N GLU A 25 -13.56 2.95 -31.69
CA GLU A 25 -12.91 1.65 -31.42
C GLU A 25 -11.54 1.78 -30.73
N LEU A 26 -10.96 2.99 -30.70
CA LEU A 26 -9.66 3.25 -30.06
C LEU A 26 -9.75 3.61 -28.56
N MET A 27 -10.95 3.73 -28.00
CA MET A 27 -11.16 4.10 -26.59
C MET A 27 -11.45 2.93 -25.64
N GLU A 28 -11.53 1.70 -26.14
CA GLU A 28 -11.69 0.48 -25.32
C GLU A 28 -10.36 -0.23 -25.01
N VAL A 29 -9.23 0.36 -25.41
CA VAL A 29 -7.93 0.05 -24.83
C VAL A 29 -7.79 0.86 -23.53
N SER A 30 -7.87 0.33 -22.31
CA SER A 30 -8.29 -1.00 -21.83
C SER A 30 -8.34 -0.91 -20.31
N LEU A 31 -9.48 -0.51 -19.73
CA LEU A 31 -9.68 -0.56 -18.26
C LEU A 31 -9.37 -1.97 -17.71
N GLY A 32 -9.61 -3.01 -18.53
CA GLY A 32 -9.21 -4.39 -18.25
C GLY A 32 -7.68 -4.58 -18.19
N SER A 33 -6.90 -3.95 -19.07
CA SER A 33 -5.44 -4.06 -19.05
C SER A 33 -4.85 -3.36 -17.83
N GLU A 34 -5.31 -2.15 -17.48
CA GLU A 34 -4.81 -1.44 -16.31
C GLU A 34 -5.10 -2.21 -15.01
N ARG A 35 -6.32 -2.74 -14.86
CA ARG A 35 -6.67 -3.57 -13.72
C ARG A 35 -5.82 -4.84 -13.66
N THR A 36 -5.55 -5.46 -14.80
CA THR A 36 -4.69 -6.65 -14.90
C THR A 36 -3.26 -6.30 -14.50
N THR A 37 -2.72 -5.18 -14.96
CA THR A 37 -1.39 -4.67 -14.55
C THR A 37 -1.33 -4.42 -13.05
N ARG A 38 -2.35 -3.75 -12.47
CA ARG A 38 -2.43 -3.51 -11.02
C ARG A 38 -2.41 -4.84 -10.23
N ILE A 39 -3.20 -5.82 -10.65
CA ILE A 39 -3.22 -7.15 -10.01
C ILE A 39 -1.87 -7.86 -10.16
N ALA A 40 -1.28 -7.84 -11.36
CA ALA A 40 0.01 -8.46 -11.64
C ALA A 40 1.13 -7.84 -10.77
N VAL A 41 1.19 -6.52 -10.65
CA VAL A 41 2.14 -5.82 -9.78
C VAL A 41 1.93 -6.20 -8.32
N GLY A 42 0.68 -6.24 -7.86
CA GLY A 42 0.35 -6.68 -6.49
C GLY A 42 0.80 -8.12 -6.21
N ALA A 43 0.60 -9.03 -7.17
CA ALA A 43 1.01 -10.42 -7.09
C ALA A 43 2.54 -10.58 -7.11
N ILE A 44 3.26 -9.81 -7.93
CA ILE A 44 4.74 -9.81 -7.96
C ILE A 44 5.29 -9.35 -6.61
N LEU A 45 4.74 -8.27 -6.04
CA LEU A 45 5.18 -7.77 -4.74
C LEU A 45 4.81 -8.72 -3.59
N ALA A 46 3.67 -9.42 -3.69
CA ALA A 46 3.36 -10.53 -2.77
C ALA A 46 4.37 -11.68 -2.88
N ALA A 47 4.73 -12.09 -4.10
CA ALA A 47 5.72 -13.14 -4.30
C ALA A 47 7.09 -12.74 -3.73
N LEU A 48 7.50 -11.48 -3.91
CA LEU A 48 8.71 -10.93 -3.31
C LEU A 48 8.64 -10.94 -1.78
N SER A 49 7.49 -10.58 -1.20
CA SER A 49 7.28 -10.60 0.24
C SER A 49 7.45 -12.01 0.81
N VAL A 50 6.97 -13.04 0.09
CA VAL A 50 7.14 -14.44 0.48
C VAL A 50 8.58 -14.93 0.29
N ALA A 51 9.23 -14.52 -0.80
CA ALA A 51 10.62 -14.91 -1.09
C ALA A 51 11.60 -14.46 0.00
N VAL A 52 11.32 -13.33 0.66
CA VAL A 52 12.14 -12.84 1.78
C VAL A 52 11.71 -13.40 3.14
N ALA A 53 10.56 -14.06 3.24
CA ALA A 53 10.01 -14.56 4.51
C ALA A 53 10.93 -15.54 5.26
N PRO A 54 11.66 -16.47 4.60
CA PRO A 54 12.58 -17.36 5.30
C PRO A 54 13.65 -16.63 6.12
N SER A 55 14.02 -15.40 5.73
CA SER A 55 14.99 -14.62 6.49
C SER A 55 14.48 -14.15 7.86
N VAL A 56 13.16 -14.14 8.08
CA VAL A 56 12.56 -13.91 9.40
C VAL A 56 12.93 -15.03 10.38
N GLY A 57 13.25 -16.23 9.88
CA GLY A 57 13.75 -17.33 10.71
C GLY A 57 15.10 -17.05 11.37
N PHE A 58 15.89 -16.11 10.84
CA PHE A 58 17.16 -15.68 11.43
C PHE A 58 17.01 -14.49 12.40
N ILE A 59 15.83 -13.87 12.45
CA ILE A 59 15.56 -12.72 13.31
C ILE A 59 15.14 -13.24 14.69
N ALA A 60 15.64 -12.60 15.74
CA ALA A 60 15.23 -12.91 17.09
C ALA A 60 13.69 -12.81 17.23
N ARG A 61 13.11 -13.76 17.97
CA ARG A 61 11.70 -13.74 18.37
C ARG A 61 11.64 -13.61 19.89
N VAL A 62 10.54 -13.05 20.40
CA VAL A 62 10.30 -13.05 21.84
C VAL A 62 10.03 -14.50 22.28
N ALA A 63 10.94 -15.04 23.10
CA ALA A 63 10.86 -16.41 23.59
C ALA A 63 9.51 -16.66 24.29
N GLY A 64 8.84 -17.75 23.94
CA GLY A 64 7.54 -18.13 24.50
C GLY A 64 6.33 -17.38 23.92
N TRP A 65 6.52 -16.29 23.16
CA TRP A 65 5.42 -15.52 22.57
C TRP A 65 5.33 -15.66 21.04
N GLY A 66 6.46 -15.93 20.37
CA GLY A 66 6.48 -16.23 18.95
C GLY A 66 6.44 -15.02 18.01
N ILE A 67 6.24 -13.82 18.56
CA ILE A 67 6.27 -12.56 17.80
C ILE A 67 7.72 -12.21 17.42
N ALA A 68 7.93 -11.92 16.14
CA ALA A 68 9.22 -11.46 15.61
C ALA A 68 9.46 -9.98 15.94
N PHE A 69 10.69 -9.62 16.29
CA PHE A 69 11.06 -8.22 16.56
C PHE A 69 10.94 -7.34 15.30
N PHE A 70 11.24 -7.91 14.14
CA PHE A 70 11.23 -7.23 12.87
C PHE A 70 10.69 -8.17 11.81
N ASP A 71 9.70 -7.69 11.06
CA ASP A 71 9.08 -8.40 9.95
C ASP A 71 9.14 -7.48 8.73
N HIS A 72 10.07 -7.77 7.81
CA HIS A 72 10.24 -6.98 6.59
C HIS A 72 9.26 -7.38 5.48
N VAL A 73 8.38 -8.36 5.72
CA VAL A 73 7.42 -8.81 4.70
C VAL A 73 6.38 -7.72 4.40
N SER A 74 5.89 -7.02 5.42
CA SER A 74 4.93 -5.92 5.29
C SER A 74 5.45 -4.73 4.47
N LEU A 75 6.77 -4.57 4.36
CA LEU A 75 7.38 -3.51 3.56
C LEU A 75 6.98 -3.60 2.09
N PHE A 76 6.92 -4.81 1.53
CA PHE A 76 6.54 -5.03 0.14
C PHE A 76 5.07 -4.69 -0.10
N TRP A 77 4.21 -5.00 0.87
CA TRP A 77 2.78 -4.68 0.79
C TRP A 77 2.57 -3.16 0.86
N MET A 78 3.31 -2.47 1.73
CA MET A 78 3.28 -1.01 1.82
C MET A 78 3.84 -0.34 0.55
N VAL A 79 4.90 -0.88 -0.05
CA VAL A 79 5.39 -0.44 -1.37
C VAL A 79 4.31 -0.64 -2.44
N ALA A 80 3.64 -1.79 -2.46
CA ALA A 80 2.54 -2.09 -3.37
C ALA A 80 1.40 -1.07 -3.25
N PHE A 81 1.04 -0.73 -2.01
CA PHE A 81 0.04 0.30 -1.71
C PHE A 81 0.47 1.70 -2.19
N LEU A 82 1.71 2.11 -1.95
CA LEU A 82 2.19 3.43 -2.38
C LEU A 82 2.29 3.54 -3.91
N LEU A 83 2.63 2.44 -4.61
CA LEU A 83 2.74 2.41 -6.07
C LEU A 83 1.39 2.39 -6.78
N GLY A 84 0.45 1.55 -6.33
CA GLY A 84 -0.79 1.29 -7.06
C GLY A 84 -2.08 1.38 -6.24
N GLY A 85 -2.00 1.95 -5.05
CA GLY A 85 -3.15 2.31 -4.25
C GLY A 85 -3.78 1.14 -3.53
N PRO A 86 -5.04 1.31 -3.08
CA PRO A 86 -5.71 0.33 -2.22
C PRO A 86 -5.86 -1.03 -2.92
N LEU A 87 -6.07 -1.07 -4.24
CA LEU A 87 -6.22 -2.32 -4.97
C LEU A 87 -4.91 -3.11 -5.02
N VAL A 88 -3.81 -2.48 -5.44
CA VAL A 88 -2.49 -3.15 -5.53
C VAL A 88 -1.98 -3.54 -4.14
N GLY A 89 -2.14 -2.64 -3.17
CA GLY A 89 -1.80 -2.92 -1.77
C GLY A 89 -2.61 -4.07 -1.16
N SER A 90 -3.93 -4.11 -1.36
CA SER A 90 -4.76 -5.19 -0.82
C SER A 90 -4.52 -6.54 -1.49
N VAL A 91 -4.31 -6.58 -2.81
CA VAL A 91 -3.91 -7.81 -3.51
C VAL A 91 -2.59 -8.32 -2.95
N SER A 92 -1.60 -7.43 -2.78
CA SER A 92 -0.30 -7.82 -2.23
C SER A 92 -0.40 -8.31 -0.79
N LEU A 93 -1.15 -7.60 0.06
CA LEU A 93 -1.42 -7.95 1.46
C LEU A 93 -2.09 -9.32 1.60
N VAL A 94 -3.14 -9.59 0.83
CA VAL A 94 -3.92 -10.84 0.93
C VAL A 94 -3.14 -12.00 0.32
N ALA A 95 -2.61 -11.85 -0.89
CA ALA A 95 -1.86 -12.91 -1.55
C ALA A 95 -0.57 -13.23 -0.78
N GLY A 96 0.18 -12.21 -0.36
CA GLY A 96 1.39 -12.36 0.44
C GLY A 96 1.07 -12.95 1.81
N GLY A 97 0.05 -12.42 2.50
CA GLY A 97 -0.39 -12.91 3.80
C GLY A 97 -0.79 -14.39 3.79
N ILE A 98 -1.57 -14.83 2.80
CA ILE A 98 -1.93 -16.25 2.65
C ILE A 98 -0.70 -17.10 2.32
N ALA A 99 0.16 -16.63 1.42
CA ALA A 99 1.34 -17.37 0.99
C ALA A 99 2.43 -17.47 2.07
N LEU A 100 2.37 -16.67 3.14
CA LEU A 100 3.24 -16.79 4.30
C LEU A 100 2.89 -17.97 5.22
N PHE A 101 1.64 -18.46 5.20
CA PHE A 101 1.18 -19.52 6.11
C PHE A 101 2.06 -20.77 6.13
N PRO A 102 2.58 -21.30 5.00
CA PRO A 102 3.47 -22.46 5.03
C PRO A 102 4.91 -22.16 5.50
N PHE A 103 5.31 -20.88 5.58
CA PHE A 103 6.68 -20.49 5.92
C PHE A 103 6.83 -19.93 7.33
N ASP A 104 5.73 -19.49 7.98
CA ASP A 104 5.77 -18.98 9.35
C ASP A 104 5.71 -20.13 10.38
N PRO A 105 6.71 -20.26 11.28
CA PRO A 105 6.68 -21.25 12.36
C PRO A 105 5.50 -21.09 13.33
N PHE A 106 4.88 -19.91 13.40
CA PHE A 106 3.73 -19.58 14.26
C PHE A 106 2.45 -19.38 13.45
N SER A 107 2.39 -19.96 12.25
CA SER A 107 1.18 -20.03 11.46
C SER A 107 0.04 -20.72 12.24
N PRO A 108 -1.19 -20.18 12.21
CA PRO A 108 -1.65 -19.07 11.37
C PRO A 108 -1.53 -17.67 12.02
N PHE A 109 -1.18 -17.59 13.31
CA PHE A 109 -1.31 -16.35 14.07
C PHE A 109 -0.36 -15.25 13.59
N GLY A 110 0.90 -15.58 13.30
CA GLY A 110 1.90 -14.62 12.82
C GLY A 110 1.42 -13.82 11.60
N PRO A 111 1.15 -14.48 10.46
CA PRO A 111 0.69 -13.81 9.25
C PRO A 111 -0.60 -13.00 9.45
N VAL A 112 -1.57 -13.54 10.21
CA VAL A 112 -2.82 -12.83 10.52
C VAL A 112 -2.56 -11.55 11.31
N PHE A 113 -1.69 -11.60 12.32
CA PHE A 113 -1.33 -10.43 13.12
C PHE A 113 -0.63 -9.37 12.26
N THR A 114 0.30 -9.77 11.39
CA THR A 114 0.97 -8.85 10.47
C THR A 114 -0.03 -8.20 9.51
N MET A 115 -0.98 -8.96 8.96
CA MET A 115 -2.02 -8.42 8.09
C MET A 115 -2.89 -7.38 8.83
N ILE A 116 -3.38 -7.74 10.02
CA ILE A 116 -4.19 -6.85 10.87
C ILE A 116 -3.43 -5.58 11.23
N ALA A 117 -2.15 -5.70 11.58
CA ALA A 117 -1.30 -4.58 11.94
C ALA A 117 -1.00 -3.64 10.76
N THR A 118 -0.93 -4.18 9.55
CA THR A 118 -0.65 -3.42 8.32
C THR A 118 -1.89 -2.70 7.77
N LEU A 119 -3.10 -3.24 8.01
CA LEU A 119 -4.35 -2.68 7.49
C LEU A 119 -4.56 -1.19 7.86
N PRO A 120 -4.41 -0.74 9.12
CA PRO A 120 -4.51 0.69 9.47
C PRO A 120 -3.50 1.56 8.69
N MET A 121 -2.30 1.04 8.47
CA MET A 121 -1.19 1.71 7.78
C MET A 121 -1.51 1.96 6.30
N MET A 122 -2.38 1.14 5.68
CA MET A 122 -2.88 1.37 4.32
C MET A 122 -4.21 2.15 4.30
N ALA A 123 -5.14 1.81 5.18
CA ALA A 123 -6.50 2.33 5.17
C ALA A 123 -6.55 3.82 5.51
N VAL A 124 -5.76 4.27 6.49
CA VAL A 124 -5.75 5.69 6.90
C VAL A 124 -5.18 6.59 5.81
N PRO A 125 -4.01 6.32 5.20
CA PRO A 125 -3.52 7.15 4.11
C PRO A 125 -4.44 7.14 2.88
N TRP A 126 -5.04 5.98 2.56
CA TRP A 126 -6.02 5.89 1.49
C TRP A 126 -7.22 6.80 1.74
N TYR A 127 -7.83 6.70 2.92
CA TYR A 127 -8.97 7.53 3.31
C TYR A 127 -8.59 9.01 3.36
N GLY A 128 -7.41 9.33 3.90
CA GLY A 128 -6.84 10.67 3.98
C GLY A 128 -6.70 11.32 2.60
N VAL A 129 -6.17 10.60 1.61
CA VAL A 129 -6.09 11.15 0.25
C VAL A 129 -7.46 11.25 -0.40
N LYS A 130 -8.30 10.22 -0.31
CA LYS A 130 -9.64 10.23 -0.90
C LYS A 130 -10.45 11.43 -0.42
N ARG A 131 -10.34 11.78 0.87
CA ARG A 131 -11.11 12.87 1.49
C ARG A 131 -10.47 14.25 1.31
N LEU A 132 -9.14 14.38 1.45
CA LEU A 132 -8.47 15.69 1.49
C LEU A 132 -7.84 16.12 0.17
N ARG A 133 -7.58 15.18 -0.75
CA ARG A 133 -6.77 15.41 -1.97
C ARG A 133 -7.27 14.56 -3.15
N SER A 134 -8.59 14.49 -3.34
CA SER A 134 -9.24 13.61 -4.35
C SER A 134 -8.71 13.75 -5.79
N LYS A 135 -8.20 14.94 -6.18
CA LYS A 135 -7.68 15.19 -7.53
C LYS A 135 -6.23 14.76 -7.76
N VAL A 136 -5.46 14.49 -6.71
CA VAL A 136 -3.99 14.34 -6.79
C VAL A 136 -3.55 12.88 -6.60
N GLY A 137 -4.43 12.02 -6.08
CA GLY A 137 -4.12 10.61 -5.88
C GLY A 137 -2.80 10.42 -5.12
N GLY A 138 -1.95 9.49 -5.59
CA GLY A 138 -0.80 9.00 -4.81
C GLY A 138 0.31 10.03 -4.70
N GLU A 139 0.28 11.03 -5.57
CA GLU A 139 1.18 12.18 -5.52
C GLU A 139 0.96 13.01 -4.25
N ALA A 140 -0.23 12.96 -3.64
CA ALA A 140 -0.49 13.66 -2.38
C ALA A 140 0.39 13.13 -1.25
N LEU A 141 0.65 11.82 -1.22
CA LEU A 141 1.49 11.16 -0.23
C LEU A 141 2.99 11.42 -0.46
N CYS A 142 3.41 11.99 -1.60
CA CYS A 142 4.79 12.43 -1.83
C CYS A 142 5.18 13.61 -0.92
N LYS A 143 4.20 14.32 -0.33
CA LYS A 143 4.47 15.41 0.62
C LYS A 143 4.80 14.82 1.99
N PRO A 144 6.04 14.96 2.50
CA PRO A 144 6.49 14.26 3.70
C PRO A 144 5.65 14.60 4.93
N ARG A 145 5.31 15.87 5.13
CA ARG A 145 4.48 16.29 6.27
C ARG A 145 3.10 15.65 6.24
N PHE A 146 2.48 15.60 5.06
CA PHE A 146 1.15 15.01 4.92
C PHE A 146 1.17 13.50 5.14
N TYR A 147 2.17 12.82 4.57
CA TYR A 147 2.38 11.39 4.78
C TYR A 147 2.63 11.07 6.26
N VAL A 148 3.59 11.75 6.90
CA VAL A 148 3.92 11.54 8.32
C VAL A 148 2.71 11.75 9.22
N THR A 149 1.89 12.79 8.99
CA THR A 149 0.66 13.00 9.77
C THR A 149 -0.32 11.83 9.61
N LEU A 150 -0.53 11.34 8.38
CA LEU A 150 -1.42 10.20 8.15
C LEU A 150 -0.88 8.90 8.76
N MET A 151 0.43 8.67 8.66
CA MET A 151 1.08 7.50 9.26
C MET A 151 1.07 7.56 10.79
N ALA A 152 1.18 8.74 11.40
CA ALA A 152 1.03 8.89 12.85
C ALA A 152 -0.38 8.54 13.32
N ILE A 153 -1.42 8.97 12.59
CA ILE A 153 -2.81 8.59 12.87
C ILE A 153 -2.99 7.08 12.68
N ALA A 154 -2.45 6.51 11.60
CA ALA A 154 -2.50 5.08 11.32
C ALA A 154 -1.85 4.25 12.44
N PHE A 155 -0.72 4.71 12.96
CA PHE A 155 -0.02 4.10 14.08
C PHE A 155 -0.87 4.07 15.35
N ILE A 156 -1.55 5.17 15.69
CA ILE A 156 -2.46 5.20 16.85
C ILE A 156 -3.57 4.16 16.68
N ILE A 157 -4.19 4.07 15.50
CA ILE A 157 -5.23 3.07 15.23
C ILE A 157 -4.67 1.65 15.30
N ARG A 158 -3.45 1.41 14.78
CA ARG A 158 -2.75 0.13 14.91
C ARG A 158 -2.54 -0.25 16.38
N LEU A 159 -2.10 0.67 17.23
CA LEU A 159 -1.94 0.39 18.67
C LEU A 159 -3.27 0.05 19.33
N LEU A 160 -4.33 0.83 19.07
CA LEU A 160 -5.67 0.58 19.61
C LEU A 160 -6.22 -0.79 19.22
N LEU A 161 -5.87 -1.29 18.04
CA LEU A 161 -6.27 -2.61 17.56
C LEU A 161 -5.37 -3.73 18.10
N MET A 162 -4.05 -3.54 18.04
CA MET A 162 -3.08 -4.58 18.34
C MET A 162 -2.91 -4.81 19.84
N ILE A 163 -3.10 -3.81 20.71
CA ILE A 163 -2.97 -4.01 22.16
C ILE A 163 -4.04 -5.00 22.68
N PRO A 164 -5.36 -4.81 22.43
CA PRO A 164 -6.37 -5.78 22.85
C PRO A 164 -6.14 -7.18 22.27
N ILE A 165 -5.76 -7.27 20.99
CA ILE A 165 -5.50 -8.55 20.32
C ILE A 165 -4.30 -9.27 20.97
N ASN A 166 -3.21 -8.57 21.24
CA ASN A 166 -2.03 -9.14 21.90
C ASN A 166 -2.31 -9.57 23.34
N LEU A 167 -3.10 -8.79 24.09
CA LEU A 167 -3.52 -9.15 25.45
C LEU A 167 -4.40 -10.41 25.44
N ALA A 168 -5.39 -10.49 24.54
CA ALA A 168 -6.24 -11.67 24.40
C ALA A 168 -5.42 -12.90 23.98
N TYR A 169 -4.53 -12.74 23.02
CA TYR A 169 -3.66 -13.83 22.56
C TYR A 169 -2.69 -14.30 23.65
N GLY A 170 -2.02 -13.37 24.34
CA GLY A 170 -1.13 -13.70 25.45
C GLY A 170 -1.86 -14.40 26.59
N ALA A 171 -3.08 -13.96 26.95
CA ALA A 171 -3.88 -14.61 27.98
C ALA A 171 -4.25 -16.07 27.64
N ILE A 172 -4.48 -16.38 26.36
CA ILE A 172 -4.90 -17.72 25.91
C ILE A 172 -3.70 -18.64 25.67
N PHE A 173 -2.67 -18.15 24.98
CA PHE A 173 -1.58 -18.98 24.44
C PHE A 173 -0.26 -18.83 25.18
N ALA A 174 -0.09 -17.77 25.99
CA ALA A 174 1.12 -17.54 26.78
C ALA A 174 0.77 -17.02 28.21
N PRO A 175 -0.04 -17.76 29.00
CA PRO A 175 -0.56 -17.28 30.28
C PRO A 175 0.52 -17.06 31.35
N PHE A 176 1.75 -17.52 31.09
CA PHE A 176 2.92 -17.30 31.94
C PHE A 176 3.55 -15.91 31.75
N LEU A 177 3.16 -15.15 30.72
CA LEU A 177 3.61 -13.77 30.51
C LEU A 177 2.75 -12.80 31.32
N SER A 178 3.38 -11.84 32.00
CA SER A 178 2.64 -10.80 32.72
C SER A 178 1.97 -9.82 31.75
N VAL A 179 0.86 -9.23 32.18
CA VAL A 179 0.13 -8.20 31.41
C VAL A 179 1.04 -7.01 31.09
N ASP A 180 1.85 -6.57 32.06
CA ASP A 180 2.80 -5.47 31.86
C ASP A 180 3.86 -5.80 30.82
N PHE A 181 4.33 -7.06 30.76
CA PHE A 181 5.28 -7.50 29.75
C PHE A 181 4.65 -7.44 28.35
N ILE A 182 3.44 -7.99 28.19
CA ILE A 182 2.71 -7.98 26.92
C ILE A 182 2.46 -6.54 26.45
N LEU A 183 2.02 -5.66 27.36
CA LEU A 183 1.71 -4.27 27.03
C LEU A 183 2.96 -3.51 26.57
N ASN A 184 4.05 -3.60 27.33
CA ASN A 184 5.31 -2.91 27.01
C ASN A 184 5.85 -3.36 25.66
N TYR A 185 5.94 -4.66 25.42
CA TYR A 185 6.43 -5.15 24.13
C TYR A 185 5.44 -4.88 22.99
N ALA A 186 4.13 -4.99 23.20
CA ALA A 186 3.16 -4.67 22.15
C ALA A 186 3.32 -3.22 21.68
N ILE A 187 3.53 -2.27 22.59
CA ILE A 187 3.77 -0.86 22.26
C ILE A 187 5.11 -0.70 21.52
N VAL A 188 6.20 -1.24 22.07
CA VAL A 188 7.55 -1.07 21.51
C VAL A 188 7.66 -1.71 20.12
N LEU A 189 7.19 -2.96 19.98
CA LEU A 189 7.27 -3.70 18.71
C LEU A 189 6.39 -3.06 17.64
N ASN A 190 5.14 -2.72 17.94
CA ASN A 190 4.28 -2.06 16.96
C ASN A 190 4.80 -0.66 16.62
N GLY A 191 5.42 0.05 17.56
CA GLY A 191 6.08 1.33 17.32
C GLY A 191 7.22 1.20 16.32
N LEU A 192 8.14 0.28 16.58
CA LEU A 192 9.29 0.06 15.71
C LEU A 192 8.86 -0.44 14.32
N GLN A 193 7.97 -1.43 14.26
CA GLN A 193 7.44 -1.94 12.99
C GLN A 193 6.73 -0.84 12.20
N SER A 194 5.89 -0.03 12.85
CA SER A 194 5.18 1.06 12.17
C SER A 194 6.11 2.13 11.62
N LEU A 195 7.19 2.43 12.35
CA LEU A 195 8.22 3.34 11.87
C LEU A 195 8.84 2.82 10.59
N TRP A 196 9.22 1.54 10.54
CA TRP A 196 9.82 0.93 9.35
C TRP A 196 8.83 0.79 8.18
N ASP A 197 7.60 0.36 8.45
CA ASP A 197 6.50 0.24 7.49
C ASP A 197 6.13 1.59 6.85
N ALA A 198 6.32 2.69 7.58
CA ALA A 198 6.14 4.04 7.05
C ALA A 198 7.39 4.53 6.31
N LEU A 199 8.55 4.41 6.93
CA LEU A 199 9.78 5.07 6.48
C LEU A 199 10.38 4.40 5.25
N ILE A 200 10.58 3.07 5.28
CA ILE A 200 11.27 2.37 4.18
C ILE A 200 10.48 2.46 2.88
N PRO A 201 9.18 2.13 2.84
CA PRO A 201 8.40 2.21 1.60
C PRO A 201 8.36 3.62 1.03
N TYR A 202 8.26 4.65 1.90
CA TYR A 202 8.32 6.04 1.47
C TYR A 202 9.67 6.39 0.81
N LEU A 203 10.78 6.00 1.43
CA LEU A 203 12.13 6.23 0.90
C LEU A 203 12.43 5.44 -0.37
N VAL A 204 11.81 4.27 -0.52
CA VAL A 204 11.95 3.44 -1.73
C VAL A 204 11.10 3.98 -2.87
N VAL A 205 9.88 4.47 -2.63
CA VAL A 205 8.92 4.79 -3.71
C VAL A 205 9.07 6.21 -4.25
N TYR A 206 9.23 7.23 -3.39
CA TYR A 206 9.20 8.63 -3.83
C TYR A 206 10.57 9.16 -4.30
N PRO A 207 11.68 8.99 -3.55
CA PRO A 207 13.00 9.42 -4.00
C PRO A 207 13.46 8.77 -5.30
N THR A 208 13.17 7.49 -5.50
CA THR A 208 13.53 6.73 -6.72
C THR A 208 12.67 7.09 -7.92
N ARG A 209 11.62 7.90 -7.72
CA ARG A 209 10.62 8.27 -8.73
C ARG A 209 9.85 7.07 -9.29
N LEU A 210 9.89 5.89 -8.67
CA LEU A 210 9.10 4.72 -9.09
C LEU A 210 7.62 5.07 -9.26
N PHE A 211 7.08 5.87 -8.34
CA PHE A 211 5.69 6.35 -8.45
C PHE A 211 5.38 7.04 -9.78
N ARG A 212 6.30 7.85 -10.32
CA ARG A 212 6.09 8.59 -11.58
C ARG A 212 6.07 7.70 -12.82
N TYR A 213 6.73 6.55 -12.76
CA TYR A 213 6.78 5.59 -13.86
C TYR A 213 5.55 4.70 -13.88
N PHE A 214 5.09 4.25 -12.71
CA PHE A 214 3.94 3.34 -12.63
C PHE A 214 2.59 4.08 -12.66
N LYS A 215 2.44 5.19 -11.93
CA LYS A 215 1.19 5.98 -11.83
C LYS A 215 -0.09 5.14 -11.68
N LEU A 216 -0.01 4.02 -10.95
CA LEU A 216 -1.09 3.05 -10.84
C LEU A 216 -2.13 3.39 -9.75
N TRP A 217 -2.16 4.63 -9.24
CA TRP A 217 -3.02 5.03 -8.12
C TRP A 217 -4.43 5.34 -8.60
#